data_AF-A0A1I6TAY5-F1
#
_entry.id   AF-A0A1I6TAY5-F1
#
_cell.length_a   1.000
_cell.length_b   1.000
_cell.length_c   1.000
_cell.angle_alpha   90.00
_cell.angle_beta   90.00
_cell.angle_gamma   90.00
#
_symmetry.space_group_name_H-M   'P 1'
#
loop_
_entity.id
_entity.type
_entity.pdbx_description
1 polymer ?
#
loop_
_entity_poly.entity_id
_entity_poly.type
_entity_poly.pdbx_seq_one_letter_code
_entity_poly.pdbx_strand_id
1 'polypeptide(L)' 'MAVPKRKMSRSNTRHRRAQWKATVPQLVPVTVDGETKLVPQNLVKAYRRGLL' A
#
# COMPACT_ATOMS: atom_id res chain seq x y z
N MET A 1 30.19 -8.17 17.44
CA MET A 1 29.18 -7.84 16.42
C MET A 1 28.74 -9.12 15.72
N ALA A 2 27.44 -9.32 15.51
CA ALA A 2 26.96 -10.50 14.78
C ALA A 2 27.12 -10.28 13.27
N VAL A 3 27.76 -11.24 12.59
CA VAL A 3 27.93 -11.22 11.12
C VAL A 3 27.44 -12.52 10.50
N PRO A 4 26.90 -12.50 9.27
CA PRO A 4 26.49 -13.72 8.60
C PRO A 4 27.70 -14.62 8.31
N LYS A 5 27.69 -15.85 8.84
CA LYS A 5 28.77 -16.83 8.61
C LYS A 5 28.69 -17.50 7.23
N ARG A 6 27.48 -17.61 6.67
CA ARG A 6 27.19 -18.34 5.42
C ARG A 6 26.31 -17.51 4.50
N LYS A 7 26.46 -17.74 3.20
CA LYS A 7 25.54 -17.21 2.19
C LYS A 7 24.18 -17.89 2.34
N MET A 8 23.11 -17.10 2.43
CA MET A 8 21.75 -17.62 2.46
C MET A 8 21.40 -18.28 1.12
N SER A 9 20.68 -19.42 1.17
CA SER A 9 20.26 -20.13 -0.04
C SER A 9 19.40 -19.24 -0.94
N ARG A 10 19.39 -19.53 -2.25
CA ARG A 10 18.54 -18.82 -3.22
C ARG A 10 17.07 -18.92 -2.83
N SER A 11 16.63 -20.09 -2.39
CA SER A 11 15.25 -20.36 -1.97
C SER A 11 14.85 -19.49 -0.79
N ASN A 12 15.66 -19.45 0.28
CA ASN A 12 15.37 -18.66 1.47
C ASN A 12 15.40 -17.15 1.18
N THR A 13 16.35 -16.71 0.35
CA THR A 13 16.42 -15.30 -0.07
C THR A 13 15.18 -14.88 -0.86
N ARG A 14 14.72 -15.73 -1.81
CA ARG A 14 13.52 -15.47 -2.59
C ARG A 14 12.27 -15.50 -1.73
N HIS A 15 12.15 -16.47 -0.83
CA HIS A 15 11.02 -16.60 0.08
C HIS A 15 10.88 -15.34 0.96
N ARG A 16 11.96 -14.87 1.59
CA ARG A 16 11.94 -13.64 2.38
C ARG A 16 11.57 -12.41 1.54
N ARG A 17 12.15 -12.27 0.34
CA ARG A 17 11.84 -11.13 -0.56
C ARG A 17 10.39 -11.13 -1.03
N ALA A 18 9.79 -12.31 -1.24
CA ALA A 18 8.41 -12.43 -1.70
C ALA A 18 7.38 -11.94 -0.66
N GLN A 19 7.75 -11.80 0.61
CA GLN A 19 6.91 -11.20 1.64
C GLN A 19 6.96 -9.67 1.64
N TRP A 20 7.99 -9.07 1.02
CA TRP A 20 8.07 -7.62 0.87
C TRP A 20 7.18 -7.20 -0.31
N LYS A 21 5.91 -6.96 0.01
CA LYS A 21 4.85 -6.54 -0.91
C LYS A 21 4.06 -5.39 -0.26
N ALA A 22 3.44 -4.56 -1.09
CA ALA A 22 2.53 -3.52 -0.63
C ALA A 22 1.07 -3.99 -0.77
N THR A 23 0.26 -3.69 0.24
CA THR A 23 -1.20 -3.88 0.17
C THR A 23 -1.81 -2.67 -0.52
N VAL A 24 -2.65 -2.92 -1.53
CA VAL A 24 -3.40 -1.85 -2.20
C VAL A 24 -4.48 -1.29 -1.27
N PRO A 25 -4.68 0.04 -1.22
CA PRO A 25 -5.75 0.62 -0.43
C PRO A 25 -7.11 0.24 -1.01
N GLN A 26 -8.11 0.05 -0.14
CA GLN A 26 -9.49 -0.11 -0.58
C GLN A 26 -10.06 1.25 -0.98
N LEU A 27 -10.51 1.32 -2.24
CA LEU A 27 -11.07 2.53 -2.82
C LEU A 27 -12.59 2.50 -2.77
N VAL A 28 -13.18 3.66 -2.50
CA VAL A 28 -14.62 3.88 -2.54
C VAL A 28 -14.97 5.02 -3.49
N PRO A 29 -16.09 4.93 -4.23
CA PRO A 29 -16.54 6.01 -5.10
C PRO A 29 -17.04 7.20 -4.28
N VAL A 30 -16.63 8.41 -4.66
CA VAL A 30 -17.10 9.68 -4.11
C VAL A 30 -17.38 10.63 -5.27
N THR A 31 -18.53 11.30 -5.26
CA THR A 31 -18.84 12.36 -6.23
C THR A 31 -18.30 13.69 -5.72
N VAL A 32 -17.43 14.34 -6.52
CA VAL A 32 -16.83 15.64 -6.24
C VAL A 32 -16.96 16.46 -7.52
N ASP A 33 -17.55 17.67 -7.42
CA ASP A 33 -17.76 18.57 -8.56
C ASP A 33 -18.47 17.93 -9.77
N GLY A 34 -19.39 16.99 -9.50
CA GLY A 34 -20.14 16.27 -10.53
C GLY A 34 -19.41 15.07 -11.15
N GLU A 35 -18.15 14.83 -10.80
CA GLU A 35 -17.35 13.68 -11.25
C GLU A 35 -17.23 12.62 -10.16
N THR A 36 -17.28 11.34 -10.54
CA THR A 36 -17.05 10.23 -9.60
C THR A 36 -15.58 9.85 -9.55
N LYS A 37 -14.97 9.94 -8.37
CA LYS A 37 -13.56 9.61 -8.11
C LYS A 37 -13.43 8.44 -7.13
N LEU A 38 -12.43 7.59 -7.32
CA LEU A 38 -12.09 6.50 -6.42
C LEU A 38 -11.06 6.96 -5.39
N VAL A 39 -11.45 6.95 -4.12
CA VAL A 39 -10.66 7.54 -3.02
C VAL A 39 -10.48 6.52 -1.89
N PRO A 40 -9.32 6.48 -1.21
CA PRO A 40 -9.17 5.71 0.03
C PRO A 40 -10.21 6.09 1.08
N GLN A 41 -10.80 5.11 1.75
CA GLN A 41 -11.94 5.34 2.66
C GLN A 41 -11.65 6.38 3.76
N ASN A 42 -10.43 6.43 4.29
CA ASN A 42 -10.01 7.39 5.31
C ASN A 42 -9.95 8.85 4.80
N LEU A 43 -9.84 9.07 3.48
CA LEU A 43 -9.76 10.40 2.87
C LEU A 43 -11.11 10.94 2.39
N VAL A 44 -12.18 10.13 2.40
CA VAL A 44 -13.51 10.53 1.92
C VAL A 44 -14.01 11.83 2.55
N LYS A 45 -13.79 12.01 3.86
CA LYS A 45 -14.21 13.23 4.57
C LYS A 45 -13.49 14.48 4.08
N ALA A 46 -12.23 14.37 3.65
CA ALA A 46 -11.47 15.50 3.13
C ALA A 46 -11.98 15.94 1.76
N TYR A 47 -12.20 14.98 0.84
CA TYR A 47 -12.77 15.24 -0.49
C TYR A 47 -14.17 15.85 -0.41
N ARG A 48 -15.04 15.36 0.47
CA ARG A 48 -16.38 15.94 0.65
C ARG A 48 -16.38 17.36 1.22
N ARG A 49 -15.31 17.77 1.90
CA ARG A 49 -15.17 19.10 2.52
C ARG A 49 -14.36 20.07 1.66
N GLY A 50 -13.87 19.64 0.50
CA GLY A 50 -13.01 20.46 -0.37
C GLY A 50 -11.65 20.81 0.25
N LEU A 51 -11.12 19.92 1.11
CA LEU A 51 -9.80 20.12 1.74
C LEU A 51 -8.64 19.58 0.89
N LEU A 52 -8.95 19.05 -0.29
CA LEU A 52 -8.09 18.49 -1.33
C LEU A 52 -8.70 18.85 -2.68
#